data_AF-A0A8T6IVA0-F1
#
_entry.id   AF-A0A8T6IVA0-F1
#
_cell.length_a   1.000
_cell.length_b   1.000
_cell.length_c   1.000
_cell.angle_alpha   90.00
_cell.angle_beta   90.00
_cell.angle_gamma   90.00
#
_symmetry.space_group_name_H-M   'P 1'
#
loop_
_entity.id
_entity.type
_entity.pdbx_description
1 polymer ?
#
loop_
_entity_poly.entity_id
_entity_poly.type
_entity_poly.pdbx_seq_one_letter_code
_entity_poly.pdbx_strand_id
1 'polypeptide(L)'
;MKATIAQFDASQLPGEWAALREHVSRERPDLVLLPEMCFAPWFCTAPEYDETVWRAALSAHERWLARLPELGAPMIIGTAPRNEDGKRYNVAYAWNAERGLQWMRRKTYLPNDDGYWEANWYDRAPIDFIPVCLGELSIGLSICTEIWFMQHAREYGKRGIHLLLNPRSTPAFSNDKWLAGGQPLSLRAPFAFLPITRGAPIMSSWAAPAGSVTPMASFSP
;
A
#
# COMPACT_ATOMS: atom_id res chain seq x y z
N MET A 1 7.63 -1.76 17.62
CA MET A 1 7.17 -2.35 16.36
C MET A 1 8.16 -1.96 15.26
N LYS A 2 8.61 -2.95 14.47
CA LYS A 2 9.47 -2.78 13.30
C LYS A 2 8.66 -3.04 12.02
N ALA A 3 8.75 -2.17 11.05
CA ALA A 3 8.07 -2.34 9.76
C ALA A 3 9.09 -2.28 8.62
N THR A 4 8.88 -3.10 7.60
CA THR A 4 9.57 -3.03 6.32
C THR A 4 8.62 -2.47 5.28
N ILE A 5 9.09 -1.50 4.51
CA ILE A 5 8.33 -0.95 3.39
C ILE A 5 9.03 -1.37 2.13
N ALA A 6 8.31 -2.15 1.34
CA ALA A 6 8.83 -2.68 0.10
C ALA A 6 8.65 -1.66 -1.02
N GLN A 7 9.69 -1.56 -1.83
CA GLN A 7 9.68 -0.78 -3.06
C GLN A 7 10.39 -1.62 -4.12
N PHE A 8 9.66 -1.89 -5.20
CA PHE A 8 10.18 -2.70 -6.29
C PHE A 8 9.38 -2.47 -7.57
N ASP A 9 9.97 -2.83 -8.70
CA ASP A 9 9.29 -2.84 -10.00
C ASP A 9 8.62 -4.21 -10.25
N ALA A 10 7.34 -4.18 -10.60
CA ALA A 10 6.58 -5.37 -10.97
C ALA A 10 7.19 -6.09 -12.20
N SER A 11 7.93 -5.39 -13.06
CA SER A 11 8.64 -5.99 -14.19
C SER A 11 9.79 -6.93 -13.77
N GLN A 12 10.33 -6.75 -12.57
CA GLN A 12 11.45 -7.51 -12.00
C GLN A 12 11.02 -8.36 -10.79
N LEU A 13 9.71 -8.58 -10.65
CA LEU A 13 9.08 -9.11 -9.45
C LEU A 13 9.69 -10.42 -8.90
N PRO A 14 10.10 -11.42 -9.69
CA PRO A 14 10.74 -12.61 -9.13
C PRO A 14 12.04 -12.33 -8.37
N GLY A 15 12.90 -11.46 -8.91
CA GLY A 15 14.17 -11.08 -8.28
C GLY A 15 13.94 -10.18 -7.06
N GLU A 16 13.06 -9.19 -7.22
CA GLU A 16 12.68 -8.26 -6.15
C GLU A 16 11.98 -8.98 -4.98
N TRP A 17 11.15 -9.99 -5.28
CA TRP A 17 10.52 -10.82 -4.27
C TRP A 17 11.55 -11.64 -3.49
N ALA A 18 12.54 -12.23 -4.17
CA ALA A 18 13.62 -12.95 -3.51
C ALA A 18 14.45 -12.03 -2.60
N ALA A 19 14.79 -10.83 -3.09
CA ALA A 19 15.48 -9.82 -2.29
C ALA A 19 14.66 -9.37 -1.08
N LEU A 20 13.34 -9.21 -1.24
CA LEU A 20 12.45 -8.85 -0.13
C LEU A 20 12.40 -9.96 0.92
N ARG A 21 12.34 -11.23 0.51
CA ARG A 21 12.39 -12.38 1.43
C ARG A 21 13.69 -12.40 2.22
N GLU A 22 14.82 -12.17 1.56
CA GLU A 22 16.13 -12.10 2.23
C GLU A 22 16.17 -10.94 3.25
N HIS A 23 15.68 -9.76 2.85
CA HIS A 23 15.57 -8.61 3.74
C HIS A 23 14.69 -8.91 4.94
N VAL A 24 13.49 -9.48 4.75
CA VAL A 24 12.56 -9.81 5.84
C VAL A 24 13.17 -10.84 6.80
N SER A 25 13.88 -11.85 6.28
CA SER A 25 14.59 -12.84 7.10
C SER A 25 15.68 -12.21 7.98
N ARG A 26 16.45 -11.27 7.42
CA ARG A 26 17.52 -10.56 8.12
C ARG A 26 16.97 -9.55 9.13
N GLU A 27 16.01 -8.74 8.71
CA GLU A 27 15.52 -7.60 9.49
C GLU A 27 14.43 -7.98 10.49
N ARG A 28 13.72 -9.09 10.26
CA ARG A 28 12.61 -9.58 11.09
C ARG A 28 11.59 -8.49 11.45
N PRO A 29 10.97 -7.83 10.45
CA PRO A 29 9.92 -6.85 10.71
C PRO A 29 8.66 -7.53 11.27
N ASP A 30 7.91 -6.79 12.08
CA ASP A 30 6.56 -7.17 12.53
C ASP A 30 5.52 -7.01 11.41
N LEU A 31 5.79 -6.10 10.45
CA LEU A 31 4.88 -5.77 9.35
C LEU A 31 5.65 -5.48 8.05
N VAL A 32 5.12 -5.96 6.93
CA VAL A 32 5.56 -5.57 5.57
C VAL A 32 4.44 -4.82 4.86
N LEU A 33 4.73 -3.61 4.38
CA LEU A 33 3.84 -2.86 3.48
C LEU A 33 4.32 -3.00 2.05
N LEU A 34 3.46 -3.50 1.17
CA LEU A 34 3.73 -3.65 -0.26
C LEU A 34 3.25 -2.42 -1.06
N PRO A 35 3.83 -2.16 -2.25
CA PRO A 35 3.34 -1.14 -3.16
C PRO A 35 1.88 -1.38 -3.57
N GLU A 36 1.19 -0.32 -3.97
CA GLU A 36 -0.15 -0.43 -4.54
C GLU A 36 -0.10 -1.24 -5.84
N MET A 37 -0.95 -2.28 -5.95
CA MET A 37 -1.14 -3.11 -7.15
C MET A 37 0.19 -3.70 -7.69
N CYS A 38 1.07 -4.12 -6.79
CA CYS A 38 2.48 -4.40 -7.09
C CYS A 38 2.74 -5.70 -7.87
N PHE A 39 1.74 -6.55 -8.08
CA PHE A 39 1.93 -7.84 -8.75
C PHE A 39 1.63 -7.82 -10.26
N ALA A 40 1.32 -6.65 -10.82
CA ALA A 40 1.18 -6.44 -12.25
C ALA A 40 1.83 -5.10 -12.65
N PRO A 41 2.25 -4.94 -13.91
CA PRO A 41 2.59 -3.63 -14.45
C PRO A 41 1.44 -2.65 -14.23
N TRP A 42 1.77 -1.39 -13.94
CA TRP A 42 0.74 -0.39 -13.71
C TRP A 42 -0.03 -0.09 -15.00
N PHE A 43 -1.31 -0.45 -15.02
CA PHE A 43 -2.16 -0.35 -16.19
C PHE A 43 -2.99 0.93 -16.24
N CYS A 44 -3.17 1.65 -15.13
CA CYS A 44 -3.99 2.88 -15.10
C CYS A 44 -3.29 4.11 -15.73
N THR A 45 -2.24 3.91 -16.51
CA THR A 45 -1.65 4.93 -17.40
C THR A 45 -2.39 5.01 -18.73
N ALA A 46 -3.09 3.95 -19.13
CA ALA A 46 -3.92 3.93 -20.33
C ALA A 46 -5.31 4.52 -20.03
N PRO A 47 -5.82 5.46 -20.85
CA PRO A 47 -7.15 6.03 -20.67
C PRO A 47 -8.26 5.03 -20.95
N GLU A 48 -8.04 4.09 -21.87
CA GLU A 48 -9.05 3.11 -22.26
C GLU A 48 -8.93 1.85 -21.42
N TYR A 49 -10.09 1.34 -20.98
CA TYR A 49 -10.17 0.06 -20.30
C TYR A 49 -9.92 -1.10 -21.26
N ASP A 50 -9.06 -2.03 -20.87
CA ASP A 50 -8.82 -3.29 -21.58
C ASP A 50 -9.08 -4.47 -20.63
N GLU A 51 -10.09 -5.29 -20.98
CA GLU A 51 -10.48 -6.49 -20.25
C GLU A 51 -9.35 -7.52 -20.16
N THR A 52 -8.54 -7.66 -21.22
CA THR A 52 -7.40 -8.59 -21.27
C THR A 52 -6.34 -8.19 -20.25
N VAL A 53 -6.02 -6.90 -20.19
CA VAL A 53 -5.06 -6.35 -19.21
C VAL A 53 -5.61 -6.52 -17.79
N TRP A 54 -6.90 -6.24 -17.58
CA TRP A 54 -7.54 -6.42 -16.28
C TRP A 54 -7.48 -7.88 -15.79
N ARG A 55 -7.83 -8.84 -16.66
CA ARG A 55 -7.76 -10.27 -16.34
C ARG A 55 -6.34 -10.75 -16.08
N ALA A 56 -5.37 -10.26 -16.83
CA ALA A 56 -3.97 -10.55 -16.59
C ALA A 56 -3.53 -10.04 -15.20
N ALA A 57 -3.95 -8.82 -14.82
CA ALA A 57 -3.67 -8.26 -13.50
C ALA A 57 -4.32 -9.07 -12.37
N LEU A 58 -5.58 -9.48 -12.51
CA LEU A 58 -6.29 -10.37 -11.57
C LEU A 58 -5.53 -11.69 -11.37
N SER A 59 -5.22 -12.38 -12.46
CA SER A 59 -4.52 -13.67 -12.42
C SER A 59 -3.11 -13.56 -11.85
N ALA A 60 -2.39 -12.48 -12.16
CA ALA A 60 -1.09 -12.22 -11.57
C ALA A 60 -1.19 -12.03 -10.05
N HIS A 61 -2.11 -11.19 -9.57
CA HIS A 61 -2.30 -10.96 -8.14
C HIS A 61 -2.74 -12.23 -7.42
N GLU A 62 -3.65 -13.03 -7.97
CA GLU A 62 -4.06 -14.31 -7.36
C GLU A 62 -2.85 -15.23 -7.12
N ARG A 63 -1.98 -15.41 -8.13
CA ARG A 63 -0.78 -16.24 -8.01
C ARG A 63 0.19 -15.73 -6.95
N TRP A 64 0.40 -14.42 -6.87
CA TRP A 64 1.35 -13.84 -5.91
C TRP A 64 0.78 -13.72 -4.50
N LEU A 65 -0.53 -13.52 -4.35
CA LEU A 65 -1.21 -13.54 -3.05
C LEU A 65 -1.09 -14.90 -2.36
N ALA A 66 -1.12 -15.99 -3.13
CA ALA A 66 -0.86 -17.34 -2.60
C ALA A 66 0.57 -17.52 -2.03
N ARG A 67 1.50 -16.64 -2.44
CA ARG A 67 2.92 -16.69 -2.07
C ARG A 67 3.30 -15.75 -0.93
N LEU A 68 2.36 -14.96 -0.41
CA LEU A 68 2.58 -14.11 0.76
C LEU A 68 3.24 -14.85 1.95
N PRO A 69 2.88 -16.11 2.28
CA PRO A 69 3.55 -16.84 3.36
C PRO A 69 5.06 -17.01 3.17
N GLU A 70 5.55 -16.98 1.92
CA GLU A 70 6.98 -17.11 1.61
C GLU A 70 7.81 -15.93 2.13
N LEU A 71 7.20 -14.77 2.39
CA LEU A 71 7.91 -13.61 2.98
C LEU A 71 8.35 -13.87 4.41
N GLY A 72 7.63 -14.70 5.17
CA GLY A 72 7.96 -14.97 6.57
C GLY A 72 7.74 -13.81 7.54
N ALA A 73 7.07 -12.73 7.11
CA ALA A 73 6.65 -11.63 7.98
C ALA A 73 5.35 -11.99 8.73
N PRO A 74 5.18 -11.58 10.00
CA PRO A 74 3.95 -11.83 10.76
C PRO A 74 2.70 -11.20 10.14
N MET A 75 2.88 -10.03 9.51
CA MET A 75 1.81 -9.27 8.88
C MET A 75 2.28 -8.69 7.54
N ILE A 76 1.45 -8.82 6.51
CA ILE A 76 1.70 -8.24 5.19
C ILE A 76 0.47 -7.48 4.75
N ILE A 77 0.65 -6.23 4.30
CA ILE A 77 -0.44 -5.36 3.85
C ILE A 77 -0.12 -4.85 2.45
N GLY A 78 -1.11 -4.84 1.57
CA GLY A 78 -0.98 -4.37 0.19
C GLY A 78 -2.34 -4.08 -0.43
N THR A 79 -2.37 -3.93 -1.76
CA THR A 79 -3.63 -3.83 -2.51
C THR A 79 -3.63 -4.75 -3.73
N ALA A 80 -4.82 -5.17 -4.15
CA ALA A 80 -5.01 -6.06 -5.29
C ALA A 80 -6.31 -5.72 -6.06
N PRO A 81 -6.37 -6.02 -7.37
CA PRO A 81 -7.59 -5.92 -8.15
C PRO A 81 -8.57 -6.99 -7.67
N ARG A 82 -9.86 -6.64 -7.63
CA ARG A 82 -10.93 -7.60 -7.32
C ARG A 82 -12.20 -7.29 -8.10
N ASN A 83 -12.86 -8.34 -8.57
CA ASN A 83 -14.21 -8.25 -9.10
C ASN A 83 -15.22 -8.62 -8.00
N GLU A 84 -16.16 -7.74 -7.71
CA GLU A 84 -17.23 -7.95 -6.73
C GLU A 84 -18.51 -7.31 -7.23
N ASP A 85 -19.63 -8.03 -7.20
CA ASP A 85 -20.96 -7.53 -7.62
C ASP A 85 -20.97 -6.88 -9.01
N GLY A 86 -20.21 -7.45 -9.95
CA GLY A 86 -20.06 -6.94 -11.32
C GLY A 86 -19.19 -5.69 -11.45
N LYS A 87 -18.53 -5.25 -10.37
CA LYS A 87 -17.67 -4.06 -10.32
C LYS A 87 -16.20 -4.42 -10.11
N ARG A 88 -15.32 -3.52 -10.53
CA ARG A 88 -13.86 -3.64 -10.47
C ARG A 88 -13.31 -2.74 -9.38
N TYR A 89 -12.57 -3.28 -8.42
CA TYR A 89 -12.04 -2.48 -7.31
C TYR A 89 -10.54 -2.66 -7.14
N ASN A 90 -9.88 -1.59 -6.67
CA ASN A 90 -8.58 -1.66 -6.01
C ASN A 90 -8.83 -1.84 -4.51
N VAL A 91 -8.50 -3.01 -3.97
CA VAL A 91 -8.88 -3.43 -2.61
C VAL A 91 -7.63 -3.63 -1.78
N ALA A 92 -7.57 -2.96 -0.63
CA ALA A 92 -6.55 -3.24 0.36
C ALA A 92 -6.79 -4.60 1.03
N TYR A 93 -5.70 -5.31 1.32
CA TYR A 93 -5.73 -6.57 2.03
C TYR A 93 -4.70 -6.57 3.15
N ALA A 94 -4.93 -7.45 4.12
CA ALA A 94 -3.95 -7.88 5.09
C ALA A 94 -3.82 -9.39 5.03
N TRP A 95 -2.62 -9.90 5.26
CA TRP A 95 -2.35 -11.31 5.44
C TRP A 95 -1.60 -11.51 6.76
N ASN A 96 -1.97 -12.54 7.51
CA ASN A 96 -1.20 -13.07 8.62
C ASN A 96 -1.38 -14.59 8.71
N ALA A 97 -0.51 -15.27 9.47
CA ALA A 97 -0.53 -16.72 9.58
C ALA A 97 -1.80 -17.29 10.24
N GLU A 98 -2.40 -16.55 11.19
CA GLU A 98 -3.54 -17.03 11.98
C GLU A 98 -4.87 -17.00 11.21
N ARG A 99 -5.07 -15.96 10.38
CA ARG A 99 -6.35 -15.66 9.73
C ARG A 99 -6.25 -15.70 8.20
N GLY A 100 -5.06 -15.90 7.64
CA GLY A 100 -4.81 -15.87 6.21
C GLY A 100 -5.09 -14.49 5.61
N LEU A 101 -5.45 -14.49 4.31
CA LEU A 101 -5.77 -13.28 3.55
C LEU A 101 -7.13 -12.72 3.97
N GLN A 102 -7.15 -11.44 4.33
CA GLN A 102 -8.33 -10.69 4.71
C GLN A 102 -8.45 -9.46 3.81
N TRP A 103 -9.61 -9.31 3.20
CA TRP A 103 -9.96 -8.12 2.44
C TRP A 103 -10.43 -7.03 3.39
N MET A 104 -9.91 -5.83 3.18
CA MET A 104 -10.17 -4.68 4.03
C MET A 104 -11.06 -3.71 3.25
N ARG A 105 -10.56 -2.50 2.97
CA ARG A 105 -11.31 -1.46 2.28
C ARG A 105 -10.99 -1.38 0.79
N ARG A 106 -11.95 -0.88 0.04
CA ARG A 106 -11.84 -0.58 -1.39
C ARG A 106 -11.48 0.90 -1.57
N LYS A 107 -10.69 1.22 -2.59
CA LYS A 107 -10.31 2.59 -2.91
C LYS A 107 -11.55 3.41 -3.29
N THR A 108 -11.69 4.58 -2.69
CA THR A 108 -12.83 5.48 -2.83
C THR A 108 -12.53 6.65 -3.75
N TYR A 109 -11.33 7.23 -3.67
CA TYR A 109 -10.95 8.37 -4.50
C TYR A 109 -10.03 7.93 -5.62
N LEU A 110 -10.56 8.00 -6.83
CA LEU A 110 -9.90 7.55 -8.05
C LEU A 110 -9.48 8.79 -8.85
N PRO A 111 -8.17 9.01 -9.10
CA PRO A 111 -7.72 10.05 -10.00
C PRO A 111 -8.24 9.80 -11.43
N ASN A 112 -8.38 10.89 -12.18
CA ASN A 112 -8.80 10.87 -13.57
C ASN A 112 -8.10 12.01 -14.33
N ASP A 113 -6.78 11.98 -14.33
CA ASP A 113 -5.90 12.97 -14.96
C ASP A 113 -4.93 12.27 -15.91
N ASP A 114 -4.23 13.04 -16.76
CA ASP A 114 -3.25 12.50 -17.71
C ASP A 114 -2.21 11.60 -17.01
N GLY A 115 -2.20 10.32 -17.40
CA GLY A 115 -1.31 9.29 -16.86
C GLY A 115 -1.83 8.60 -15.58
N TYR A 116 -2.99 9.01 -15.07
CA TYR A 116 -3.65 8.48 -13.87
C TYR A 116 -5.17 8.30 -14.11
N TRP A 117 -5.52 7.35 -14.97
CA TRP A 117 -6.89 7.08 -15.43
C TRP A 117 -7.62 6.05 -14.57
N GLU A 118 -7.40 6.07 -13.26
CA GLU A 118 -7.93 5.04 -12.35
C GLU A 118 -9.45 4.91 -12.39
N ALA A 119 -10.18 6.03 -12.59
CA ALA A 119 -11.63 6.03 -12.71
C ALA A 119 -12.17 5.26 -13.92
N ASN A 120 -11.34 4.99 -14.94
CA ASN A 120 -11.71 4.18 -16.10
C ASN A 120 -11.49 2.68 -15.85
N TRP A 121 -10.59 2.33 -14.92
CA TRP A 121 -10.24 0.96 -14.59
C TRP A 121 -11.03 0.41 -13.40
N TYR A 122 -11.28 1.25 -12.40
CA TYR A 122 -11.96 0.87 -11.16
C TYR A 122 -13.29 1.60 -11.00
N ASP A 123 -14.23 0.90 -10.39
CA ASP A 123 -15.43 1.48 -9.80
C ASP A 123 -15.10 2.16 -8.47
N ARG A 124 -15.70 3.32 -8.26
CA ARG A 124 -15.61 4.05 -7.00
C ARG A 124 -16.34 3.30 -5.88
N ALA A 125 -15.62 2.95 -4.83
CA ALA A 125 -16.24 2.41 -3.62
C ALA A 125 -16.93 3.50 -2.78
N PRO A 126 -17.93 3.14 -1.96
CA PRO A 126 -18.43 4.02 -0.90
C PRO A 126 -17.32 4.49 0.04
N ILE A 127 -17.54 5.62 0.72
CA ILE A 127 -16.60 6.13 1.72
C ILE A 127 -16.64 5.20 2.95
N ASP A 128 -15.56 4.45 3.15
CA ASP A 128 -15.41 3.50 4.25
C ASP A 128 -13.96 3.53 4.80
N PHE A 129 -13.69 4.55 5.62
CA PHE A 129 -12.40 4.74 6.31
C PHE A 129 -12.52 4.26 7.76
N ILE A 130 -12.86 2.98 7.93
CA ILE A 130 -12.94 2.31 9.23
C ILE A 130 -11.57 1.67 9.55
N PRO A 131 -11.05 1.82 10.79
CA PRO A 131 -9.83 1.12 11.19
C PRO A 131 -10.01 -0.38 11.16
N VAL A 132 -8.96 -1.11 10.80
CA VAL A 132 -8.94 -2.56 10.91
C VAL A 132 -8.03 -2.97 12.05
N CYS A 133 -8.52 -3.88 12.89
CA CYS A 133 -7.73 -4.49 13.96
C CYS A 133 -7.10 -5.79 13.47
N LEU A 134 -5.77 -5.85 13.55
CA LEU A 134 -4.98 -7.04 13.26
C LEU A 134 -4.20 -7.39 14.54
N GLY A 135 -4.77 -8.31 15.34
CA GLY A 135 -4.32 -8.52 16.71
C GLY A 135 -4.60 -7.27 17.55
N GLU A 136 -3.59 -6.81 18.29
CA GLU A 136 -3.65 -5.58 19.09
C GLU A 136 -3.42 -4.31 18.26
N LEU A 137 -3.08 -4.44 16.97
CA LEU A 137 -2.76 -3.30 16.12
C LEU A 137 -4.00 -2.75 15.42
N SER A 138 -4.37 -1.51 15.72
CA SER A 138 -5.42 -0.77 14.99
C SER A 138 -4.80 0.03 13.85
N ILE A 139 -5.23 -0.21 12.62
CA ILE A 139 -4.62 0.33 11.40
C ILE A 139 -5.65 1.12 10.61
N GLY A 140 -5.31 2.36 10.25
CA GLY A 140 -5.97 3.12 9.21
C GLY A 140 -5.27 2.91 7.85
N LEU A 141 -6.06 2.88 6.77
CA LEU A 141 -5.55 2.72 5.42
C LEU A 141 -6.04 3.85 4.52
N SER A 142 -5.12 4.47 3.81
CA SER A 142 -5.42 5.35 2.67
C SER A 142 -4.65 4.79 1.47
N ILE A 143 -5.25 4.67 0.28
CA ILE A 143 -4.57 4.08 -0.88
C ILE A 143 -4.11 5.22 -1.79
N CYS A 144 -2.79 5.34 -1.99
CA CYS A 144 -2.14 6.31 -2.88
C CYS A 144 -2.70 7.73 -2.75
N THR A 145 -3.35 8.26 -3.79
CA THR A 145 -3.97 9.60 -3.87
C THR A 145 -4.95 9.90 -2.73
N GLU A 146 -5.45 8.91 -2.00
CA GLU A 146 -6.34 9.14 -0.88
C GLU A 146 -5.68 9.91 0.29
N ILE A 147 -4.34 10.01 0.35
CA ILE A 147 -3.65 10.84 1.35
C ILE A 147 -4.06 12.32 1.30
N TRP A 148 -4.48 12.80 0.12
CA TRP A 148 -4.85 14.20 -0.08
C TRP A 148 -6.22 14.52 0.56
N PHE A 149 -7.00 13.49 0.91
CA PHE A 149 -8.27 13.60 1.62
C PHE A 149 -8.03 13.53 3.13
N MET A 150 -7.29 14.53 3.64
CA MET A 150 -6.74 14.57 5.00
C MET A 150 -7.79 14.45 6.11
N GLN A 151 -9.06 14.75 5.82
CA GLN A 151 -10.17 14.54 6.76
C GLN A 151 -10.24 13.09 7.24
N HIS A 152 -9.92 12.10 6.39
CA HIS A 152 -9.98 10.69 6.76
C HIS A 152 -8.85 10.29 7.70
N ALA A 153 -7.65 10.82 7.48
CA ALA A 153 -6.54 10.65 8.42
C ALA A 153 -6.88 11.26 9.80
N ARG A 154 -7.58 12.39 9.83
CA ARG A 154 -8.08 12.98 11.09
C ARG A 154 -9.13 12.09 11.76
N GLU A 155 -10.08 11.53 11.01
CA GLU A 155 -11.08 10.62 11.59
C GLU A 155 -10.44 9.34 12.11
N TYR A 156 -9.41 8.82 11.44
CA TYR A 156 -8.59 7.74 11.97
C TYR A 156 -7.90 8.13 13.28
N GLY A 157 -7.28 9.31 13.34
CA GLY A 157 -6.65 9.83 14.56
C GLY A 157 -7.60 9.89 15.76
N LYS A 158 -8.84 10.37 15.54
CA LYS A 158 -9.88 10.40 16.60
C LYS A 158 -10.27 9.01 17.09
N ARG A 159 -10.15 7.99 16.25
CA ARG A 159 -10.46 6.59 16.58
C ARG A 159 -9.28 5.89 17.26
N GLY A 160 -8.17 6.58 17.52
CA GLY A 160 -7.03 6.04 18.26
C GLY A 160 -6.27 4.96 17.50
N ILE A 161 -6.21 5.03 16.17
CA ILE A 161 -5.40 4.08 15.39
C ILE A 161 -3.93 4.13 15.84
N HIS A 162 -3.26 2.98 15.74
CA HIS A 162 -1.83 2.87 15.99
C HIS A 162 -1.01 3.26 14.76
N LEU A 163 -1.43 2.87 13.56
CA LEU A 163 -0.72 3.16 12.30
C LEU A 163 -1.65 3.67 11.20
N LEU A 164 -1.19 4.65 10.42
CA LEU A 164 -1.78 5.02 9.14
C LEU A 164 -0.86 4.56 8.00
N LEU A 165 -1.33 3.60 7.21
CA LEU A 165 -0.59 3.02 6.10
C LEU A 165 -1.08 3.54 4.76
N ASN A 166 -0.13 3.73 3.83
CA ASN A 166 -0.40 4.20 2.47
C ASN A 166 0.33 3.37 1.41
N PRO A 167 -0.25 2.26 0.93
CA PRO A 167 0.22 1.63 -0.30
C PRO A 167 0.15 2.65 -1.45
N ARG A 168 1.24 2.83 -2.18
CA ARG A 168 1.38 3.82 -3.26
C ARG A 168 2.06 3.21 -4.46
N SER A 169 1.74 3.71 -5.66
CA SER A 169 2.44 3.41 -6.89
C SER A 169 2.57 4.65 -7.76
N THR A 170 3.67 5.40 -7.62
CA THR A 170 3.92 6.64 -8.39
C THR A 170 5.39 6.79 -8.77
N PRO A 171 5.73 7.58 -9.81
CA PRO A 171 7.11 7.74 -10.27
C PRO A 171 8.04 8.40 -9.24
N ALA A 172 9.34 8.06 -9.30
CA ALA A 172 10.38 8.57 -8.40
C ALA A 172 10.49 10.08 -8.34
N PHE A 173 10.39 10.76 -9.49
CA PHE A 173 10.49 12.22 -9.55
C PHE A 173 9.39 12.94 -8.75
N SER A 174 8.30 12.26 -8.39
CA SER A 174 7.19 12.85 -7.64
C SER A 174 7.35 12.73 -6.11
N ASN A 175 8.39 12.06 -5.62
CA ASN A 175 8.52 11.70 -4.20
C ASN A 175 8.41 12.87 -3.23
N ASP A 176 9.02 14.01 -3.54
CA ASP A 176 8.99 15.20 -2.67
C ASP A 176 7.56 15.71 -2.46
N LYS A 177 6.74 15.70 -3.52
CA LYS A 177 5.32 16.06 -3.44
C LYS A 177 4.59 15.13 -2.46
N TRP A 178 4.82 13.82 -2.57
CA TRP A 178 4.14 12.84 -1.72
C TRP A 178 4.62 12.90 -0.26
N LEU A 179 5.91 13.11 -0.03
CA LEU A 179 6.48 13.37 1.30
C LEU A 179 5.84 14.61 1.94
N ALA A 180 5.76 15.71 1.21
CA ALA A 180 5.11 16.94 1.68
C ALA A 180 3.62 16.74 1.99
N GLY A 181 2.90 15.93 1.20
CA GLY A 181 1.51 15.57 1.46
C GLY A 181 1.30 14.67 2.68
N GLY A 182 2.26 13.76 2.94
CA GLY A 182 2.21 12.82 4.06
C GLY A 182 2.55 13.43 5.41
N GLN A 183 3.47 14.41 5.45
CA GLN A 183 3.93 15.03 6.70
C GLN A 183 2.80 15.59 7.60
N PRO A 184 1.79 16.34 7.09
CA PRO A 184 0.69 16.81 7.92
C PRO A 184 -0.15 15.69 8.55
N LEU A 185 -0.15 14.48 7.94
CA LEU A 185 -0.93 13.35 8.44
C LEU A 185 -0.31 12.74 9.70
N SER A 186 1.02 12.77 9.83
CA SER A 186 1.73 12.25 11.02
C SER A 186 1.46 13.06 12.28
N LEU A 187 1.04 14.33 12.13
CA LEU A 187 0.60 15.16 13.25
C LEU A 187 -0.80 14.79 13.76
N ARG A 188 -1.57 14.02 12.99
CA ARG A 188 -2.98 13.70 13.26
C ARG A 188 -3.20 12.25 13.68
N ALA A 189 -2.29 11.35 13.33
CA ALA A 189 -2.29 9.95 13.74
C ALA A 189 -0.86 9.55 14.12
N PRO A 190 -0.67 8.76 15.19
CA PRO A 190 0.65 8.58 15.80
C PRO A 190 1.74 8.01 14.89
N PHE A 191 1.43 7.47 13.72
CA PHE A 191 2.45 7.09 12.73
C PHE A 191 1.88 7.20 11.32
N ALA A 192 2.49 8.07 10.50
CA ALA A 192 2.15 8.21 9.10
C ALA A 192 3.39 8.07 8.21
N PHE A 193 3.15 7.40 7.09
CA PHE A 193 3.77 7.67 5.80
C PHE A 193 5.14 7.03 5.52
N LEU A 194 5.15 6.12 4.54
CA LEU A 194 6.37 5.71 3.82
C LEU A 194 6.06 5.76 2.30
N PRO A 195 6.72 6.65 1.53
CA PRO A 195 6.43 6.85 0.11
C PRO A 195 6.95 5.68 -0.72
N ILE A 196 6.08 4.98 -1.46
CA ILE A 196 6.47 3.88 -2.35
C ILE A 196 6.59 4.30 -3.82
N THR A 197 7.78 4.14 -4.37
CA THR A 197 8.20 4.62 -5.70
C THR A 197 8.15 3.51 -6.74
N ARG A 198 7.69 3.80 -7.96
CA ARG A 198 7.93 2.94 -9.13
C ARG A 198 9.37 3.06 -9.60
N GLY A 199 10.07 1.93 -9.72
CA GLY A 199 11.37 1.86 -10.42
C GLY A 199 12.60 2.33 -9.64
N ALA A 200 12.55 2.38 -8.29
CA ALA A 200 13.73 2.64 -7.48
C ALA A 200 14.03 1.43 -6.54
N PRO A 201 15.26 0.90 -6.51
CA PRO A 201 15.63 -0.25 -5.69
C PRO A 201 15.94 0.20 -4.26
N ILE A 202 14.93 0.40 -3.42
CA ILE A 202 15.15 0.77 -2.00
C ILE A 202 14.18 0.02 -1.10
N MET A 203 14.67 -1.03 -0.43
CA MET A 203 13.99 -1.63 0.72
C MET A 203 14.51 -0.97 1.99
N SER A 204 13.62 -0.38 2.79
CA SER A 204 13.99 0.22 4.07
C SER A 204 13.25 -0.46 5.22
N SER A 205 13.99 -0.75 6.29
CA SER A 205 13.44 -1.18 7.57
C SER A 205 13.39 0.03 8.51
N TRP A 206 12.27 0.18 9.22
CA TRP A 206 12.08 1.24 10.19
C TRP A 206 11.62 0.67 11.53
N ALA A 207 12.19 1.17 12.62
CA ALA A 207 11.79 0.87 13.97
C ALA A 207 11.29 2.14 14.64
N ALA A 208 10.06 2.12 15.16
CA ALA A 208 9.53 3.22 15.96
C ALA A 208 10.13 3.21 17.37
N PRO A 209 10.75 4.29 17.85
CA PRO A 209 10.78 4.57 19.28
C PRO A 209 9.34 4.78 19.78
N ALA A 210 8.99 4.18 20.91
CA ALA A 210 7.69 4.42 21.54
C ALA A 210 7.48 5.92 21.77
N GLY A 211 6.38 6.47 21.22
CA GLY A 211 5.99 7.88 21.42
C GLY A 211 6.66 8.92 20.53
N SER A 212 7.37 8.55 19.45
CA SER A 212 7.98 9.53 18.53
C SER A 212 7.19 9.68 17.22
N VAL A 213 6.82 10.92 16.88
CA VAL A 213 6.37 11.31 15.54
C VAL A 213 7.61 11.70 14.74
N THR A 214 8.13 10.77 13.94
CA THR A 214 9.33 11.02 13.13
C THR A 214 8.95 11.13 11.66
N PRO A 215 9.13 12.29 11.01
CA PRO A 215 9.15 12.35 9.56
C PRO A 215 10.46 11.69 9.09
N MET A 216 10.40 10.50 8.48
CA MET A 216 11.53 9.98 7.69
C MET A 216 11.24 10.20 6.20
N ALA A 217 12.17 10.63 5.35
CA ALA A 217 13.59 10.94 5.54
C ALA A 217 13.99 12.08 4.59
N SER A 218 14.99 12.89 4.99
CA SER A 218 15.92 13.48 4.03
C SER A 218 16.72 12.34 3.41
N PHE A 219 16.50 12.08 2.13
CA PHE A 219 17.32 11.18 1.34
C PHE A 219 18.50 12.01 0.81
N SER A 220 19.72 11.73 1.26
CA SER A 220 20.92 12.20 0.57
C SER A 220 21.14 11.35 -0.70
N PRO A 221 21.65 11.95 -1.78
CA PRO A 221 21.71 11.36 -3.12
C PRO A 221 22.51 10.04 -3.21
#